data_AF-A0A1B2ESF2-F1
#
_entry.id   AF-A0A1B2ESF2-F1
#
_cell.length_a   1.000
_cell.length_b   1.000
_cell.length_c   1.000
_cell.angle_alpha   90.00
_cell.angle_beta   90.00
_cell.angle_gamma   90.00
#
_symmetry.space_group_name_H-M   'P 1'
#
loop_
_entity.id
_entity.type
_entity.pdbx_description
1 polymer ?
#
loop_
_entity_poly.entity_id
_entity_poly.type
_entity_poly.pdbx_seq_one_letter_code
_entity_poly.pdbx_strand_id
1 'polypeptide(L)'
;MIPMRIAVLALAALFPGISAAQGDVWTLELLERYASWVRDGGFACPMATRVTEVGSDDRGTAFKVICGPAAAAVTGEEVAYRLEVRPNDTRLVEPWQE
;
A
#
# COMPACT_ATOMS: atom_id res chain seq x y z
N MET A 1 -6.34 35.19 -56.15
CA MET A 1 -6.57 33.99 -55.32
C MET A 1 -5.28 33.19 -55.30
N ILE A 2 -4.52 33.30 -54.21
CA ILE A 2 -3.27 32.57 -53.96
C ILE A 2 -3.41 32.00 -52.55
N PRO A 3 -3.46 30.67 -52.34
CA PRO A 3 -3.62 30.09 -51.02
C PRO A 3 -2.28 30.12 -50.26
N MET A 4 -2.28 30.78 -49.10
CA MET A 4 -1.13 30.92 -48.22
C MET A 4 -1.01 29.71 -47.27
N ARG A 5 0.00 28.90 -47.56
CA ARG A 5 0.80 27.97 -46.75
C ARG A 5 0.45 27.75 -45.26
N ILE A 6 0.27 26.45 -44.95
CA ILE A 6 0.97 25.65 -43.92
C ILE A 6 0.78 26.04 -42.44
N ALA A 7 0.11 25.15 -41.70
CA ALA A 7 0.64 24.59 -40.44
C ALA A 7 -0.08 23.27 -40.14
N VAL A 8 0.54 22.15 -40.50
CA VAL A 8 0.27 20.85 -39.87
C VAL A 8 0.90 20.91 -38.49
N LEU A 9 0.08 20.92 -37.44
CA LEU A 9 0.52 20.66 -36.07
C LEU A 9 -0.33 19.50 -35.54
N ALA A 10 0.13 18.30 -35.89
CA ALA A 10 -0.19 17.10 -35.13
C ALA A 10 0.67 17.12 -33.86
N LEU A 11 0.08 17.49 -32.73
CA LEU A 11 0.43 16.89 -31.44
C LEU A 11 -0.69 15.89 -31.15
N ALA A 12 -0.57 14.63 -31.56
CA ALA A 12 0.28 13.64 -30.91
C ALA A 12 0.17 13.72 -29.38
N ALA A 13 -0.79 12.91 -28.92
CA ALA A 13 -0.50 11.86 -27.95
C ALA A 13 -0.56 12.25 -26.47
N LEU A 14 -1.36 11.43 -25.77
CA LEU A 14 -1.08 10.99 -24.42
C LEU A 14 -1.18 12.10 -23.37
N PHE A 15 -2.41 12.39 -22.96
CA PHE A 15 -2.65 12.26 -21.52
C PHE A 15 -2.86 10.76 -21.29
N PRO A 16 -1.82 9.96 -20.97
CA PRO A 16 -2.10 8.69 -20.37
C PRO A 16 -2.81 9.06 -19.07
N GLY A 17 -3.98 8.45 -18.88
CA GLY A 17 -4.70 8.55 -17.62
C GLY A 17 -3.66 8.43 -16.51
N ILE A 18 -3.62 9.45 -15.66
CA ILE A 18 -3.01 9.30 -14.36
C ILE A 18 -3.93 8.29 -13.68
N SER A 19 -3.67 7.00 -13.94
CA SER A 19 -4.15 5.92 -13.12
C SER A 19 -3.81 6.37 -11.71
N ALA A 20 -4.83 6.49 -10.87
CA ALA A 20 -4.67 6.51 -9.44
C ALA A 20 -4.10 5.14 -9.00
N ALA A 21 -2.90 4.83 -9.44
CA ALA A 21 -1.96 4.02 -8.71
C ALA A 21 -1.13 5.02 -7.90
N GLN A 22 -1.80 5.84 -7.08
CA GLN A 22 -1.20 6.23 -5.81
C GLN A 22 -1.13 4.93 -5.01
N GLY A 23 -0.12 4.10 -5.31
CA GLY A 23 0.28 3.07 -4.38
C GLY A 23 0.74 3.84 -3.15
N ASP A 24 -0.09 3.85 -2.11
CA ASP A 24 0.11 4.63 -0.90
C ASP A 24 1.56 4.48 -0.43
N VAL A 25 2.34 5.54 -0.65
CA VAL A 25 3.70 5.62 -0.14
C VAL A 25 3.56 5.93 1.34
N TRP A 26 3.37 4.87 2.13
CA TRP A 26 3.29 4.97 3.58
C TRP A 26 4.63 5.45 4.13
N THR A 27 4.57 6.37 5.10
CA THR A 27 5.79 6.85 5.78
C THR A 27 6.41 5.71 6.59
N LEU A 28 7.74 5.76 6.78
CA LEU A 28 8.45 4.76 7.60
C LEU A 28 7.88 4.68 9.03
N GLU A 29 7.46 5.81 9.60
CA GLU A 29 6.83 5.85 10.92
C GLU A 29 5.51 5.06 10.93
N LEU A 30 4.72 5.17 9.86
CA LEU A 30 3.47 4.43 9.77
C LEU A 30 3.74 2.94 9.58
N LEU A 31 4.68 2.56 8.72
CA LEU A 31 5.09 1.16 8.55
C LEU A 31 5.56 0.54 9.87
N GLU A 32 6.38 1.25 10.65
CA GLU A 32 6.83 0.79 11.97
C GLU A 32 5.65 0.64 12.94
N ARG A 33 4.66 1.54 12.89
CA ARG A 33 3.44 1.45 13.70
C ARG A 33 2.64 0.20 13.35
N TYR A 34 2.41 -0.09 12.08
CA TYR A 34 1.72 -1.31 11.65
C TYR A 34 2.50 -2.57 12.03
N ALA A 35 3.83 -2.55 11.91
CA ALA A 35 4.69 -3.64 12.36
C ALA A 35 4.61 -3.86 13.89
N SER A 36 4.54 -2.78 14.67
CA SER A 36 4.29 -2.85 16.12
C SER A 36 2.96 -3.53 16.41
N TRP A 37 1.89 -3.16 15.72
CA TRP A 37 0.57 -3.76 15.97
C TRP A 37 0.51 -5.25 15.64
N VAL A 38 1.19 -5.69 14.59
CA VAL A 38 1.33 -7.12 14.26
C VAL A 38 2.12 -7.87 15.34
N ARG A 39 3.19 -7.26 15.87
CA ARG A 39 3.98 -7.80 16.99
C ARG A 39 3.18 -7.86 18.30
N ASP A 40 2.38 -6.83 18.59
CA ASP A 40 1.48 -6.81 19.74
C ASP A 40 0.45 -7.95 19.67
N GLY A 41 0.07 -8.37 18.46
CA GLY A 41 -0.75 -9.55 18.20
C GLY A 41 -0.03 -10.89 18.36
N GLY A 42 1.27 -10.90 18.69
CA GLY A 42 2.09 -12.09 18.93
C GLY A 42 2.82 -12.64 17.70
N PHE A 43 2.81 -11.93 16.57
CA PHE A 43 3.44 -12.40 15.32
C PHE A 43 4.81 -11.76 15.06
N ALA A 44 5.64 -12.44 14.26
CA ALA A 44 6.94 -11.92 13.87
C ALA A 44 6.79 -10.89 12.73
N CYS A 45 6.89 -9.61 13.07
CA CYS A 45 6.94 -8.52 12.09
C CYS A 45 8.06 -7.52 12.44
N PRO A 46 9.31 -7.78 12.04
CA PRO A 46 10.43 -6.86 12.33
C PRO A 46 10.23 -5.49 11.69
N MET A 47 9.75 -5.45 10.46
CA MET A 47 9.44 -4.23 9.71
C MET A 47 8.30 -4.51 8.73
N ALA A 48 7.32 -3.59 8.64
CA ALA A 48 6.33 -3.63 7.58
C ALA A 48 6.95 -3.05 6.31
N THR A 49 6.88 -3.78 5.21
CA THR A 49 7.39 -3.34 3.89
C THR A 49 6.27 -2.75 3.04
N ARG A 50 5.03 -3.22 3.26
CA ARG A 50 3.84 -2.75 2.55
C ARG A 50 2.61 -2.86 3.45
N VAL A 51 1.73 -1.87 3.34
CA VAL A 51 0.40 -1.90 3.96
C VAL A 51 -0.61 -1.60 2.86
N THR A 52 -1.73 -2.31 2.85
CA THR A 52 -2.81 -2.09 1.88
C THR A 52 -4.13 -2.20 2.62
N GLU A 53 -4.98 -1.19 2.48
CA GLU A 53 -6.35 -1.28 2.99
C GLU A 53 -7.13 -2.31 2.16
N VAL A 54 -7.74 -3.27 2.86
CA VAL A 54 -8.52 -4.36 2.25
C VAL A 54 -10.01 -4.00 2.24
N GLY A 55 -10.44 -3.22 3.24
CA GLY A 55 -11.80 -2.70 3.32
C GLY A 55 -12.11 -2.12 4.70
N SER A 56 -13.18 -1.36 4.76
CA SER A 56 -13.69 -0.77 6.00
C SER A 56 -15.19 -1.03 6.12
N ASP A 57 -15.63 -1.40 7.32
CA ASP A 57 -17.03 -1.57 7.70
C ASP A 57 -17.31 -0.87 9.05
N ASP A 58 -18.56 -0.98 9.55
CA ASP A 58 -18.95 -0.39 10.84
C ASP A 58 -18.22 -0.99 12.05
N ARG A 59 -17.55 -2.13 11.88
CA ARG A 59 -16.79 -2.83 12.93
C ARG A 59 -15.31 -2.47 12.92
N GLY A 60 -14.81 -1.85 11.84
CA GLY A 60 -13.44 -1.36 11.75
C GLY A 60 -12.87 -1.37 10.34
N THR A 61 -11.57 -1.12 10.25
CA THR A 61 -10.83 -1.14 8.98
C THR A 61 -9.83 -2.28 8.99
N ALA A 62 -9.83 -3.08 7.91
CA ALA A 62 -8.92 -4.19 7.71
C ALA A 62 -7.79 -3.81 6.76
N PHE A 63 -6.57 -4.16 7.15
CA PHE A 63 -5.35 -3.92 6.40
C PHE A 63 -4.60 -5.23 6.16
N LYS A 64 -4.04 -5.39 4.97
CA LYS A 64 -3.03 -6.39 4.67
C LYS A 64 -1.67 -5.76 4.95
N VAL A 65 -0.97 -6.29 5.96
CA VAL A 65 0.36 -5.85 6.37
C VAL A 65 1.36 -6.90 5.91
N ILE A 66 2.28 -6.52 5.03
CA ILE A 66 3.38 -7.38 4.59
C ILE A 66 4.59 -7.05 5.45
N CYS A 67 5.09 -8.07 6.13
CA CYS A 67 6.23 -8.00 7.02
C CYS A 67 7.45 -8.64 6.37
N GLY A 68 8.58 -7.96 6.44
CA GLY A 68 9.86 -8.41 5.92
C GLY A 68 10.98 -8.28 6.95
N PRO A 69 12.19 -8.75 6.62
CA PRO A 69 13.36 -8.60 7.47
C PRO A 69 13.76 -7.13 7.62
N ALA A 70 14.28 -6.74 8.79
CA ALA A 70 14.68 -5.36 9.08
C ALA A 70 15.83 -4.82 8.21
N ALA A 71 16.64 -5.71 7.60
CA ALA A 71 17.68 -5.35 6.65
C ALA A 71 17.19 -5.62 5.22
N ALA A 72 17.02 -4.56 4.43
CA ALA A 72 16.38 -4.53 3.12
C ALA A 72 17.12 -5.28 1.98
N ALA A 73 17.95 -6.29 2.26
CA ALA A 73 18.74 -6.97 1.23
C ALA A 73 18.85 -8.50 1.35
N VAL A 74 18.15 -9.16 2.28
CA VAL A 74 18.38 -10.59 2.52
C VAL A 74 17.07 -11.34 2.34
N THR A 75 16.92 -12.04 1.21
CA THR A 75 16.33 -13.39 0.97
C THR A 75 15.30 -13.98 1.97
N GLY A 76 14.62 -13.17 2.76
CA GLY A 76 13.66 -13.57 3.77
C GLY A 76 12.27 -13.66 3.14
N GLU A 77 11.50 -14.62 3.59
CA GLU A 77 10.11 -14.78 3.20
C GLU A 77 9.30 -13.58 3.70
N GLU A 78 8.69 -12.83 2.78
CA GLU A 78 7.69 -11.83 3.15
C GLU A 78 6.43 -12.56 3.61
N VAL A 79 5.97 -12.25 4.82
CA VAL A 79 4.76 -12.86 5.39
C VAL A 79 3.68 -11.79 5.50
N ALA A 80 2.48 -12.11 5.06
CA ALA A 80 1.33 -11.21 5.14
C ALA A 80 0.45 -11.54 6.34
N TYR A 81 -0.05 -10.48 6.99
CA TYR A 81 -1.00 -10.54 8.08
C TYR A 81 -2.22 -9.68 7.77
N ARG A 82 -3.40 -10.13 8.20
CA ARG A 82 -4.60 -9.30 8.26
C ARG A 82 -4.62 -8.62 9.62
N LEU A 83 -4.62 -7.29 9.62
CA LEU A 83 -4.80 -6.45 10.80
C LEU A 83 -6.17 -5.77 10.71
N GLU A 84 -7.03 -5.99 11.69
CA GLU A 84 -8.30 -5.28 11.84
C GLU A 84 -8.19 -4.27 12.98
N VAL A 85 -8.37 -2.99 12.68
CA VAL A 85 -8.41 -1.89 13.66
C VAL A 85 -9.86 -1.52 13.90
N ARG A 86 -10.33 -1.73 15.13
CA ARG A 86 -11.72 -1.47 15.52
C ARG A 86 -11.90 -0.05 16.08
N PRO A 87 -13.13 0.51 16.07
CA PRO A 87 -13.41 1.85 16.59
C PRO A 87 -13.11 2.04 18.08
N ASN A 88 -13.02 0.95 18.85
CA ASN A 88 -12.72 0.96 20.29
C ASN A 88 -11.22 0.77 20.58
N ASP A 89 -10.36 1.09 19.61
CA ASP A 89 -8.90 0.90 19.64
C ASP A 89 -8.43 -0.55 19.81
N THR A 90 -9.34 -1.53 19.76
CA THR A 90 -8.98 -2.95 19.76
C THR A 90 -8.42 -3.33 18.39
N ARG A 91 -7.38 -4.17 18.41
CA ARG A 91 -6.69 -4.64 17.20
C ARG A 91 -6.73 -6.16 17.18
N LEU A 92 -7.07 -6.73 16.04
CA LEU A 92 -6.99 -8.17 15.80
C LEU A 92 -6.01 -8.44 14.68
N VAL A 93 -5.15 -9.43 14.89
CA VAL A 93 -4.14 -9.84 13.93
C VAL A 93 -4.30 -11.31 13.66
N GLU A 94 -4.31 -11.68 12.38
CA GLU A 94 -4.36 -13.07 11.94
C GLU A 94 -3.47 -13.28 10.70
N PRO A 95 -2.99 -14.51 10.44
CA PRO A 95 -2.28 -14.82 9.21
C PRO A 95 -3.15 -14.51 7.99
N TRP A 96 -2.56 -13.92 6.96
CA TRP A 96 -3.26 -13.70 5.70
C TRP A 96 -3.43 -15.04 4.96
N GLN A 97 -4.63 -15.30 4.44
CA GLN A 97 -4.89 -16.40 3.51
C GLN A 97 -5.26 -15.81 2.15
N GLU A 98 -4.63 -16.30 1.07
CA GLU A 98 -4.89 -15.89 -0.31
C GLU A 98 -6.18 -16.47 -0.89
#